data_AF-A0A455B0E6-F1
#
_entry.id   AF-A0A455B0E6-F1
#
_cell.length_a   1.000
_cell.length_b   1.000
_cell.length_c   1.000
_cell.angle_alpha   90.00
_cell.angle_beta   90.00
_cell.angle_gamma   90.00
#
_symmetry.space_group_name_H-M   'P 1'
#
loop_
_entity.id
_entity.type
_entity.pdbx_description
1 polymer ?
#
loop_
_entity_poly.entity_id
_entity_poly.type
_entity_poly.pdbx_seq_one_letter_code
_entity_poly.pdbx_strand_id
1 'polypeptide(L)'
;MADMQNLVERLERAVGRLEAVSQASDMHCGYADSAAKGTTPYVQAFDSLLAGPVAEYLKISKEIGGDVQKHAEMVHTGLKLERALLVTASQCQQPAGNKLSDLLAPISEQIQEVITFREKNRGSKLFNHLSGVSESIQALGWVAMAPKPGPYVKEMNDAAMFYTNRVLKEYKDV
;
A
#
# COMPACT_ATOMS: atom_id res chain seq x y z
N MET A 1 -11.69 47.40 -28.47
CA MET A 1 -12.38 46.21 -29.02
C MET A 1 -11.44 45.27 -29.80
N ALA A 2 -10.41 45.77 -30.49
CA ALA A 2 -9.42 44.95 -31.19
C ALA A 2 -8.58 44.03 -30.28
N ASP A 3 -8.24 44.47 -29.05
CA ASP A 3 -7.41 43.68 -28.13
C ASP A 3 -8.09 42.40 -27.62
N MET A 4 -9.42 42.43 -27.47
CA MET A 4 -10.20 41.27 -27.01
C MET A 4 -10.28 40.20 -28.09
N GLN A 5 -10.42 40.61 -29.36
CA GLN A 5 -10.40 39.70 -30.51
C GLN A 5 -9.04 39.03 -30.67
N ASN A 6 -7.95 39.78 -30.46
CA ASN A 6 -6.60 39.21 -30.49
C ASN A 6 -6.37 38.18 -29.37
N LEU A 7 -6.95 38.42 -28.18
CA LEU A 7 -6.84 37.48 -27.06
C LEU A 7 -7.60 36.18 -27.33
N VAL A 8 -8.81 36.27 -27.91
CA VAL A 8 -9.64 35.12 -28.28
C VAL A 8 -8.94 34.28 -29.35
N GLU A 9 -8.39 34.91 -30.38
CA GLU A 9 -7.67 34.22 -31.46
C GLU A 9 -6.42 33.47 -30.94
N ARG A 10 -5.71 34.05 -29.96
CA ARG A 10 -4.57 33.39 -29.30
C ARG A 10 -5.01 32.20 -28.45
N LEU A 11 -6.14 32.30 -27.77
CA LEU A 11 -6.73 31.22 -26.97
C LEU A 11 -7.19 30.06 -27.85
N GLU A 12 -7.91 30.35 -28.92
CA GLU A 12 -8.34 29.35 -29.91
C GLU A 12 -7.14 28.61 -30.51
N ARG A 13 -6.05 29.33 -30.80
CA ARG A 13 -4.82 28.74 -31.33
C ARG A 13 -4.07 27.89 -30.29
N ALA A 14 -4.16 28.23 -29.00
CA ALA A 14 -3.58 27.42 -27.92
C ALA A 14 -4.39 26.15 -27.68
N VAL A 15 -5.73 26.25 -27.71
CA VAL A 15 -6.65 25.10 -27.57
C VAL A 15 -6.47 24.14 -28.73
N GLY A 16 -6.43 24.61 -29.98
CA GLY A 16 -6.22 23.72 -31.14
C GLY A 16 -4.86 23.00 -31.11
N ARG A 17 -3.81 23.62 -30.55
CA ARG A 17 -2.52 22.95 -30.35
C ARG A 17 -2.58 21.89 -29.24
N LEU A 18 -3.34 22.13 -28.18
CA LEU A 18 -3.51 21.18 -27.09
C LEU A 18 -4.35 19.97 -27.53
N GLU A 19 -5.39 20.20 -28.31
CA GLU A 19 -6.22 19.15 -28.91
C GLU A 19 -5.43 18.30 -29.92
N ALA A 20 -4.58 18.92 -30.75
CA ALA A 20 -3.70 18.19 -31.65
C ALA A 20 -2.68 17.31 -30.91
N VAL A 21 -2.15 17.77 -29.76
CA VAL A 21 -1.27 16.97 -28.90
C VAL A 21 -2.04 15.81 -28.24
N SER A 22 -3.28 16.05 -27.81
CA SER A 22 -4.17 15.01 -27.27
C SER A 22 -4.52 13.94 -28.30
N GLN A 23 -4.78 14.33 -29.56
CA GLN A 23 -5.07 13.38 -30.64
C GLN A 23 -3.81 12.64 -31.12
N ALA A 24 -2.64 13.28 -31.09
CA ALA A 24 -1.37 12.61 -31.36
C ALA A 24 -1.01 11.56 -30.30
N SER A 25 -1.46 11.73 -29.05
CA SER A 25 -1.33 10.68 -28.02
C SER A 25 -2.31 9.51 -28.18
N ASP A 26 -3.39 9.68 -28.94
CA ASP A 26 -4.40 8.63 -29.21
C ASP A 26 -4.12 7.82 -30.50
N MET A 27 -3.08 8.17 -31.26
CA MET A 27 -2.81 7.57 -32.57
C MET A 27 -1.57 6.66 -32.60
N HIS A 28 -1.31 5.94 -31.51
CA HIS A 28 -0.45 4.76 -31.51
C HIS A 28 -1.20 3.51 -30.96
N CYS A 29 -1.71 2.73 -31.91
CA CYS A 29 -2.08 1.31 -31.87
C CYS A 29 -3.45 0.89 -31.27
N GLY A 30 -4.43 0.70 -32.16
CA GLY A 30 -4.76 -0.64 -32.68
C GLY A 30 -5.38 -1.64 -31.70
N TYR A 31 -6.69 -1.83 -31.83
CA TYR A 31 -7.53 -2.83 -31.18
C TYR A 31 -7.00 -4.28 -31.40
N ALA A 32 -6.39 -4.84 -30.37
CA ALA A 32 -6.36 -6.27 -30.08
C ALA A 32 -6.30 -6.40 -28.56
N ASP A 33 -7.46 -6.63 -27.96
CA ASP A 33 -7.67 -7.09 -26.58
C ASP A 33 -6.61 -6.60 -25.57
N SER A 34 -6.73 -5.35 -25.14
CA SER A 34 -5.86 -4.78 -24.11
C SER A 34 -6.18 -5.42 -22.75
N ALA A 35 -5.64 -6.62 -22.54
CA ALA A 35 -5.21 -7.05 -21.21
C ALA A 35 -4.54 -5.84 -20.54
N ALA A 36 -4.99 -5.54 -19.31
CA ALA A 36 -4.52 -4.44 -18.47
C ALA A 36 -3.08 -4.04 -18.80
N LYS A 37 -2.83 -2.75 -19.10
CA LYS A 37 -1.48 -2.14 -19.15
C LYS A 37 -0.65 -2.83 -18.08
N GLY A 38 0.25 -3.71 -18.51
CA GLY A 38 0.78 -4.77 -17.65
C GLY A 38 1.32 -4.17 -16.37
N THR A 39 0.66 -4.48 -15.25
CA THR A 39 1.12 -4.17 -13.90
C THR A 39 2.61 -4.49 -13.83
N THR A 40 3.47 -3.59 -13.31
CA THR A 40 4.92 -3.81 -13.33
C THR A 40 5.28 -5.10 -12.57
N PRO A 41 6.39 -5.78 -12.92
CA PRO A 41 6.72 -7.09 -12.34
C PRO A 41 6.73 -7.13 -10.81
N TYR A 42 7.19 -6.06 -10.15
CA TYR A 42 7.20 -6.00 -8.69
C TYR A 42 5.81 -5.79 -8.08
N VAL A 43 4.90 -5.10 -8.77
CA VAL A 43 3.50 -5.00 -8.33
C VAL A 43 2.80 -6.34 -8.54
N GLN A 44 3.06 -7.06 -9.63
CA GLN A 44 2.53 -8.43 -9.83
C GLN A 44 3.04 -9.42 -8.76
N ALA A 45 4.32 -9.30 -8.40
CA ALA A 45 4.90 -10.08 -7.31
C ALA A 45 4.20 -9.76 -5.97
N PHE A 46 3.93 -8.48 -5.69
CA PHE A 46 3.17 -8.07 -4.52
C PHE A 46 1.72 -8.61 -4.54
N ASP A 47 1.06 -8.59 -5.70
CA ASP A 47 -0.28 -9.16 -5.88
C ASP A 47 -0.31 -10.66 -5.59
N SER A 48 0.77 -11.37 -5.92
CA SER A 48 0.92 -12.78 -5.60
C SER A 48 1.07 -13.02 -4.09
N LEU A 49 1.71 -12.10 -3.35
CA LEU A 49 1.76 -12.14 -1.88
C LEU A 49 0.37 -11.89 -1.27
N LEU A 50 -0.39 -10.93 -1.82
CA LEU A 50 -1.76 -10.64 -1.40
C LEU A 50 -2.69 -11.85 -1.61
N ALA A 51 -2.57 -12.51 -2.76
CA ALA A 51 -3.39 -13.66 -3.13
C ALA A 51 -2.96 -14.96 -2.42
N GLY A 52 -1.72 -15.06 -1.94
CA GLY A 52 -1.18 -16.22 -1.26
C GLY A 52 -1.19 -16.08 0.26
N PRO A 53 -0.03 -15.80 0.90
CA PRO A 53 0.10 -15.79 2.36
C PRO A 53 -0.86 -14.82 3.07
N VAL A 54 -1.15 -13.66 2.47
CA VAL A 54 -2.08 -12.69 3.07
C VAL A 54 -3.52 -13.20 3.05
N ALA A 55 -3.94 -13.86 1.96
CA ALA A 55 -5.27 -14.46 1.87
C ALA A 55 -5.47 -15.56 2.93
N GLU A 56 -4.45 -16.41 3.15
CA GLU A 56 -4.50 -17.43 4.20
C GLU A 56 -4.51 -16.80 5.60
N TYR A 57 -3.68 -15.77 5.85
CA TYR A 57 -3.70 -15.01 7.10
C TYR A 57 -5.09 -14.43 7.40
N LEU A 58 -5.75 -13.84 6.41
CA LEU A 58 -7.09 -13.26 6.58
C LEU A 58 -8.15 -14.32 6.84
N LYS A 59 -8.06 -15.46 6.14
CA LYS A 59 -8.95 -16.60 6.34
C LYS A 59 -8.84 -17.15 7.76
N ILE A 60 -7.63 -17.46 8.22
CA ILE A 60 -7.39 -17.96 9.59
C ILE A 60 -7.80 -16.91 10.63
N SER A 61 -7.51 -15.63 10.38
CA SER A 61 -7.91 -14.55 11.31
C SER A 61 -9.43 -14.44 11.45
N LYS A 62 -10.18 -14.71 10.36
CA LYS A 62 -11.64 -14.79 10.38
C LYS A 62 -12.15 -16.02 11.13
N GLU A 63 -11.47 -17.17 11.01
CA GLU A 63 -11.81 -18.37 11.77
C GLU A 63 -11.61 -18.18 13.28
N ILE A 64 -10.55 -17.48 13.70
CA ILE A 64 -10.31 -17.09 15.10
C ILE A 64 -11.35 -16.06 15.57
N GLY A 65 -11.70 -15.10 14.72
CA GLY A 65 -12.70 -14.08 15.01
C GLY A 65 -12.23 -13.01 16.02
N GLY A 66 -13.20 -12.31 16.61
CA GLY A 66 -12.96 -11.35 17.69
C GLY A 66 -11.99 -10.22 17.32
N ASP A 67 -11.06 -9.92 18.21
CA ASP A 67 -10.07 -8.86 18.02
C ASP A 67 -9.06 -9.20 16.91
N VAL A 68 -8.75 -10.49 16.72
CA VAL A 68 -7.79 -10.94 15.69
C VAL A 68 -8.33 -10.68 14.29
N GLN A 69 -9.60 -11.00 14.03
CA GLN A 69 -10.23 -10.69 12.75
C GLN A 69 -10.19 -9.19 12.45
N LYS A 70 -10.61 -8.36 13.41
CA LYS A 70 -10.62 -6.89 13.24
C LYS A 70 -9.22 -6.35 12.96
N HIS A 71 -8.22 -6.86 13.67
CA HIS A 71 -6.84 -6.43 13.49
C HIS A 71 -6.31 -6.84 12.11
N ALA A 72 -6.65 -8.04 11.63
CA ALA A 72 -6.29 -8.50 10.30
C ALA A 72 -6.90 -7.68 9.17
N GLU A 73 -8.14 -7.20 9.34
CA GLU A 73 -8.78 -6.29 8.38
C GLU A 73 -8.02 -4.95 8.29
N MET A 74 -7.52 -4.41 9.40
CA MET A 74 -6.68 -3.21 9.40
C MET A 74 -5.33 -3.44 8.70
N VAL A 75 -4.68 -4.58 8.95
CA VAL A 75 -3.44 -4.97 8.25
C VAL A 75 -3.67 -5.08 6.74
N HIS A 76 -4.79 -5.67 6.33
CA HIS A 76 -5.15 -5.79 4.92
C HIS A 76 -5.36 -4.42 4.25
N THR A 77 -5.96 -3.46 4.95
CA THR A 77 -6.04 -2.07 4.47
C THR A 77 -4.63 -1.48 4.29
N GLY A 78 -3.71 -1.69 5.24
CA GLY A 78 -2.32 -1.27 5.11
C GLY A 78 -1.62 -1.86 3.90
N LEU A 79 -1.79 -3.16 3.64
CA LEU A 79 -1.21 -3.83 2.48
C LEU A 79 -1.81 -3.33 1.15
N LYS A 80 -3.09 -2.96 1.12
CA LYS A 80 -3.71 -2.31 -0.07
C LYS A 80 -3.14 -0.92 -0.31
N LEU A 81 -2.89 -0.14 0.74
CA LEU A 81 -2.24 1.16 0.63
C LEU A 81 -0.80 1.02 0.14
N GLU A 82 -0.06 0.03 0.64
CA GLU A 82 1.29 -0.28 0.16
C GLU A 82 1.28 -0.65 -1.33
N ARG A 83 0.35 -1.50 -1.77
CA ARG A 83 0.16 -1.80 -3.20
C ARG A 83 -0.11 -0.54 -4.03
N ALA A 84 -0.97 0.35 -3.57
CA ALA A 84 -1.28 1.60 -4.27
C ALA A 84 -0.06 2.51 -4.39
N LEU A 85 0.78 2.54 -3.35
CA LEU A 85 2.06 3.25 -3.38
C LEU A 85 3.03 2.61 -4.38
N LEU A 86 3.14 1.27 -4.43
CA LEU A 86 3.97 0.57 -5.40
C LEU A 86 3.52 0.83 -6.85
N VAL A 87 2.21 0.86 -7.10
CA VAL A 87 1.68 1.26 -8.42
C VAL A 87 2.07 2.69 -8.75
N THR A 88 1.97 3.62 -7.80
CA THR A 88 2.37 5.02 -7.99
C THR A 88 3.87 5.13 -8.29
N ALA A 89 4.71 4.43 -7.53
CA ALA A 89 6.16 4.35 -7.75
C ALA A 89 6.53 3.77 -9.12
N SER A 90 5.64 2.98 -9.74
CA SER A 90 5.86 2.41 -11.08
C SER A 90 5.71 3.41 -12.21
N GLN A 91 5.05 4.52 -11.94
CA GLN A 91 4.68 5.53 -12.94
C GLN A 91 5.33 6.89 -12.66
N CYS A 92 5.96 7.05 -11.49
CA CYS A 92 6.51 8.32 -11.03
C CYS A 92 8.01 8.19 -10.71
N GLN A 93 8.75 9.26 -10.97
CA GLN A 93 10.08 9.42 -10.40
C GLN A 93 9.96 9.72 -8.90
N GLN A 94 10.99 9.37 -8.13
CA GLN A 94 11.04 9.68 -6.71
C GLN A 94 10.90 11.19 -6.48
N PRO A 95 9.87 11.65 -5.75
CA PRO A 95 9.67 13.07 -5.50
C PRO A 95 10.63 13.58 -4.42
N ALA A 96 10.86 14.90 -4.41
CA ALA A 96 11.62 15.57 -3.36
C ALA A 96 10.90 15.50 -1.99
N GLY A 97 11.66 15.59 -0.90
CA GLY A 97 11.28 15.21 0.47
C GLY A 97 9.83 15.52 0.91
N ASN A 98 9.39 16.77 0.85
CA ASN A 98 8.06 17.15 1.36
C ASN A 98 6.92 16.39 0.66
N LYS A 99 7.03 16.20 -0.66
CA LYS A 99 6.03 15.45 -1.44
C LYS A 99 6.09 13.95 -1.19
N LEU A 100 7.26 13.42 -0.81
CA LEU A 100 7.39 12.02 -0.43
C LEU A 100 6.68 11.75 0.90
N SER A 101 6.78 12.67 1.87
CA SER A 101 6.04 12.58 3.14
C SER A 101 4.52 12.53 2.90
N ASP A 102 4.01 13.37 2.01
CA ASP A 102 2.57 13.40 1.68
C ASP A 102 2.11 12.07 1.05
N LEU A 103 2.94 11.46 0.21
CA LEU A 103 2.64 10.15 -0.38
C LEU A 103 2.67 9.00 0.65
N LEU A 104 3.50 9.13 1.68
CA LEU A 104 3.66 8.12 2.74
C LEU A 104 2.69 8.31 3.92
N ALA A 105 1.99 9.44 4.00
CA ALA A 105 1.07 9.73 5.09
C ALA A 105 -0.04 8.65 5.25
N PRO A 106 -0.72 8.20 4.18
CA PRO A 106 -1.80 7.21 4.33
C PRO A 106 -1.34 5.88 4.94
N ILE A 107 -0.17 5.38 4.53
CA ILE A 107 0.36 4.13 5.10
C ILE A 107 0.84 4.32 6.53
N SER A 108 1.40 5.49 6.85
CA SER A 108 1.85 5.85 8.21
C SER A 108 0.67 5.93 9.19
N GLU A 109 -0.43 6.55 8.77
CA GLU A 109 -1.68 6.62 9.55
C GLU A 109 -2.26 5.21 9.80
N GLN A 110 -2.28 4.37 8.76
CA GLN A 110 -2.78 3.00 8.90
C GLN A 110 -1.91 2.14 9.83
N ILE A 111 -0.58 2.29 9.78
CA ILE A 111 0.35 1.65 10.73
C ILE A 111 0.01 2.09 12.16
N GLN A 112 -0.18 3.39 12.39
CA GLN A 112 -0.53 3.92 13.71
C GLN A 112 -1.89 3.43 14.20
N GLU A 113 -2.87 3.28 13.31
CA GLU A 113 -4.18 2.71 13.65
C GLU A 113 -4.04 1.27 14.17
N VAL A 114 -3.25 0.43 13.47
CA VAL A 114 -2.98 -0.96 13.88
C VAL A 114 -2.30 -1.02 15.25
N ILE A 115 -1.32 -0.14 15.51
CA ILE A 115 -0.64 -0.06 16.82
C ILE A 115 -1.63 0.35 17.92
N THR A 116 -2.39 1.42 17.66
CA THR A 116 -3.37 1.98 18.59
C THR A 116 -4.48 0.99 18.92
N PHE A 117 -4.89 0.15 17.97
CA PHE A 117 -5.87 -0.91 18.19
C PHE A 117 -5.40 -1.87 19.29
N ARG A 118 -4.15 -2.32 19.25
CA ARG A 118 -3.58 -3.19 20.28
C ARG A 118 -3.49 -2.46 21.64
N GLU A 119 -3.08 -1.19 21.65
CA GLU A 119 -2.97 -0.39 22.86
C GLU A 119 -4.32 -0.15 23.56
N LYS A 120 -5.40 -0.03 22.80
CA LYS A 120 -6.77 0.10 23.33
C LYS A 120 -7.35 -1.23 23.82
N ASN A 121 -6.83 -2.36 23.35
CA ASN A 121 -7.34 -3.71 23.66
C ASN A 121 -6.38 -4.51 24.56
N ARG A 122 -5.76 -3.87 25.57
CA ARG A 122 -4.82 -4.53 26.50
C ARG A 122 -5.41 -5.65 27.33
N GLY A 123 -6.73 -5.66 27.52
CA GLY A 123 -7.47 -6.72 28.20
C GLY A 123 -7.88 -7.89 27.30
N SER A 124 -7.50 -7.89 26.01
CA SER A 124 -7.87 -8.95 25.08
C SER A 124 -7.28 -10.29 25.50
N LYS A 125 -8.08 -11.36 25.39
CA LYS A 125 -7.58 -12.74 25.59
C LYS A 125 -6.56 -13.13 24.50
N LEU A 126 -6.60 -12.45 23.36
CA LEU A 126 -5.74 -12.70 22.20
C LEU A 126 -4.57 -11.70 22.15
N PHE A 127 -4.18 -11.12 23.28
CA PHE A 127 -3.20 -10.02 23.34
C PHE A 127 -1.84 -10.36 22.73
N ASN A 128 -1.38 -11.62 22.80
CA ASN A 128 -0.15 -12.05 22.14
C ASN A 128 -0.29 -12.01 20.61
N HIS A 129 -1.46 -12.33 20.05
CA HIS A 129 -1.72 -12.19 18.61
C HIS A 129 -1.66 -10.71 18.20
N LEU A 130 -2.37 -9.85 18.95
CA LEU A 130 -2.38 -8.41 18.68
C LEU A 130 -0.97 -7.80 18.80
N SER A 131 -0.18 -8.25 19.77
CA SER A 131 1.20 -7.78 19.96
C SER A 131 2.12 -8.26 18.84
N GLY A 132 1.98 -9.49 18.34
CA GLY A 132 2.75 -9.95 17.19
C GLY A 132 2.53 -9.08 15.94
N VAL A 133 1.29 -8.64 15.73
CA VAL A 133 0.95 -7.73 14.63
C VAL A 133 1.44 -6.30 14.90
N SER A 134 1.12 -5.71 16.05
CA SER A 134 1.43 -4.30 16.32
C SER A 134 2.93 -4.01 16.35
N GLU A 135 3.72 -4.95 16.86
CA GLU A 135 5.18 -4.79 16.99
C GLU A 135 5.92 -5.07 15.68
N SER A 136 5.22 -5.54 14.64
CA SER A 136 5.80 -5.84 13.32
C SER A 136 5.18 -5.04 12.17
N ILE A 137 4.02 -4.39 12.37
CA ILE A 137 3.31 -3.67 11.30
C ILE A 137 4.12 -2.51 10.70
N GLN A 138 5.10 -1.98 11.44
CA GLN A 138 6.06 -1.01 10.90
C GLN A 138 6.85 -1.54 9.70
N ALA A 139 6.89 -2.86 9.47
CA ALA A 139 7.45 -3.47 8.28
C ALA A 139 6.91 -2.84 6.99
N LEU A 140 5.64 -2.42 6.96
CA LEU A 140 5.04 -1.74 5.80
C LEU A 140 5.74 -0.40 5.45
N GLY A 141 6.42 0.20 6.42
CA GLY A 141 7.25 1.39 6.24
C GLY A 141 8.55 1.15 5.45
N TRP A 142 8.86 -0.07 5.02
CA TRP A 142 10.09 -0.39 4.29
C TRP A 142 10.29 0.45 3.02
N VAL A 143 9.18 0.90 2.41
CA VAL A 143 9.16 1.79 1.24
C VAL A 143 9.83 3.14 1.48
N ALA A 144 10.00 3.56 2.73
CA ALA A 144 10.70 4.77 3.13
C ALA A 144 12.17 4.50 3.55
N MET A 145 12.62 3.25 3.55
CA MET A 145 13.91 2.83 4.09
C MET A 145 14.96 2.67 3.00
N ALA A 146 16.02 3.48 3.08
CA ALA A 146 17.21 3.34 2.24
C ALA A 146 18.48 3.36 3.11
N PRO A 147 19.52 2.59 2.78
CA PRO A 147 19.66 1.71 1.62
C PRO A 147 19.29 0.23 1.88
N LYS A 148 18.84 -0.12 3.09
CA LYS A 148 18.69 -1.53 3.54
C LYS A 148 17.23 -1.87 3.95
N PRO A 149 16.26 -1.89 3.01
CA PRO A 149 14.87 -2.23 3.33
C PRO A 149 14.68 -3.71 3.76
N GLY A 150 15.44 -4.64 3.17
CA GLY A 150 15.35 -6.07 3.52
C GLY A 150 15.69 -6.38 4.98
N PRO A 151 16.87 -5.96 5.48
CA PRO A 151 17.23 -6.09 6.90
C PRO A 151 16.21 -5.45 7.85
N TYR A 152 15.63 -4.30 7.47
CA TYR A 152 14.59 -3.64 8.26
C TYR A 152 13.33 -4.52 8.42
N VAL A 153 12.80 -5.07 7.31
CA VAL A 153 11.65 -5.98 7.37
C VAL A 153 11.97 -7.24 8.19
N LYS A 154 13.21 -7.73 8.12
CA LYS A 154 13.65 -8.87 8.93
C LYS A 154 13.57 -8.57 10.43
N GLU A 155 14.05 -7.40 10.87
CA GLU A 155 13.97 -7.00 12.29
C GLU A 155 12.52 -6.93 12.79
N MET A 156 11.60 -6.41 11.96
CA MET A 156 10.17 -6.39 12.26
C MET A 156 9.58 -7.79 12.36
N ASN A 157 10.01 -8.71 11.49
CA ASN A 157 9.60 -10.11 11.56
C ASN A 157 10.14 -10.81 12.82
N ASP A 158 11.39 -10.55 13.21
CA ASP A 158 11.97 -11.09 14.45
C ASP A 158 11.19 -10.60 15.69
N ALA A 159 10.71 -9.35 15.67
CA ALA A 159 9.80 -8.83 16.70
C ALA A 159 8.43 -9.55 16.70
N ALA A 160 7.86 -9.84 15.52
CA ALA A 160 6.64 -10.64 15.40
C ALA A 160 6.83 -12.03 16.04
N MET A 161 7.96 -12.69 15.70
CA MET A 161 8.29 -14.04 16.16
C MET A 161 8.35 -14.16 17.68
N PHE A 162 8.80 -13.12 18.38
CA PHE A 162 8.81 -13.10 19.84
C PHE A 162 7.43 -13.35 20.44
N TYR A 163 6.37 -12.76 19.86
CA TYR A 163 5.00 -12.93 20.34
C TYR A 163 4.31 -14.14 19.72
N THR A 164 4.52 -14.44 18.44
CA THR A 164 3.90 -15.62 17.81
C THR A 164 4.44 -16.92 18.39
N ASN A 165 5.69 -16.98 18.86
CA ASN A 165 6.21 -18.12 19.62
C ASN A 165 5.44 -18.36 20.94
N ARG A 166 4.93 -17.29 21.57
CA ARG A 166 4.07 -17.41 22.76
C ARG A 166 2.70 -17.95 22.40
N VAL A 167 2.12 -17.49 21.29
CA VAL A 167 0.89 -18.05 20.73
C VAL A 167 1.08 -19.54 20.44
N LEU A 168 2.14 -19.92 19.73
CA LEU A 168 2.44 -21.32 19.46
C LEU A 168 2.51 -22.12 20.75
N LYS A 169 3.22 -21.62 21.78
CA LYS A 169 3.30 -22.31 23.08
C LYS A 169 1.94 -22.47 23.78
N GLU A 170 1.06 -21.48 23.66
CA GLU A 170 -0.24 -21.45 24.33
C GLU A 170 -1.28 -22.35 23.64
N TYR A 171 -1.23 -22.45 22.32
CA TYR A 171 -2.23 -23.17 21.50
C TYR A 171 -1.70 -24.44 20.83
N LYS A 172 -0.48 -24.90 21.17
CA LYS A 172 0.15 -26.09 20.53
C LYS A 172 -0.65 -27.38 20.72
N ASP A 173 -1.21 -27.54 21.92
CA ASP A 173 -1.83 -28.78 22.40
C ASP A 173 -3.36 -28.66 22.54
N VAL A 174 -3.92 -27.57 21.99
CA VAL A 174 -5.36 -27.28 21.94
C VAL A 174 -5.91 -27.71 20.59
#